data_AF-A0A843FPT4-F1
#
_entry.id   AF-A0A843FPT4-F1
#
_cell.length_a   1.000
_cell.length_b   1.000
_cell.length_c   1.000
_cell.angle_alpha   90.00
_cell.angle_beta   90.00
_cell.angle_gamma   90.00
#
_symmetry.space_group_name_H-M   'P 1'
#
loop_
_entity.id
_entity.type
_entity.pdbx_description
1 polymer ?
#
loop_
_entity_poly.entity_id
_entity_poly.type
_entity_poly.pdbx_seq_one_letter_code
_entity_poly.pdbx_strand_id
1 'polypeptide(L)'
;IAMAFFHGQPQLAVIYGATPAVGVNEIATTLVGPIGLVLTIIGVVICPITTGDTALRAARITVADGFKLDQKTFMSRLKIALPLFIISFGLTFIDFSLIWRYMAWAQLFIAVAVLLAATVYLIENKKHFIITFAPAIVCLVIAIAYILQAPEGLRLDSFVANLISVIITAIFSVYFIFKYRKPSKDLNEA
;
A
#
# COMPACT_ATOMS: atom_id res chain seq x y z
N ILE A 1 -1.12 11.17 -17.40
CA ILE A 1 0.07 11.44 -18.23
C ILE A 1 0.18 10.43 -19.36
N ALA A 2 0.36 9.13 -19.08
CA ALA A 2 0.40 8.10 -20.13
C ALA A 2 -0.86 8.11 -21.04
N MET A 3 -2.07 8.13 -20.46
CA MET A 3 -3.33 8.25 -21.23
C MET A 3 -3.45 9.51 -22.11
N ALA A 4 -2.86 10.62 -21.66
CA ALA A 4 -2.87 11.89 -22.41
C ALA A 4 -1.78 11.92 -23.49
N PHE A 5 -0.66 11.23 -23.26
CA PHE A 5 0.47 11.14 -24.17
C PHE A 5 0.21 10.20 -25.35
N PHE A 6 -0.47 9.08 -25.10
CA PHE A 6 -0.80 8.08 -26.13
C PHE A 6 -2.19 8.26 -26.75
N HIS A 7 -2.85 9.41 -26.55
CA HIS A 7 -4.10 9.78 -27.21
C HIS A 7 -5.28 8.79 -27.04
N GLY A 8 -5.32 8.01 -25.95
CA GLY A 8 -6.46 7.14 -25.63
C GLY A 8 -6.11 5.76 -25.07
N GLN A 9 -7.15 5.03 -24.65
CA GLN A 9 -7.06 3.68 -24.08
C GLN A 9 -6.55 2.58 -25.03
N PRO A 10 -6.83 2.60 -26.36
CA PRO A 10 -6.43 1.51 -27.25
C PRO A 10 -4.92 1.42 -27.45
N GLN A 11 -4.23 2.55 -27.71
CA GLN A 11 -2.78 2.55 -27.88
C GLN A 11 -2.04 2.27 -26.57
N LEU A 12 -2.59 2.71 -25.43
CA LEU A 12 -2.01 2.46 -24.12
C LEU A 12 -1.97 0.97 -23.76
N ALA A 13 -3.04 0.23 -24.07
CA ALA A 13 -3.13 -1.19 -23.79
C ALA A 13 -2.11 -2.03 -24.58
N VAL A 14 -1.76 -1.61 -25.79
CA VAL A 14 -0.77 -2.31 -26.65
C VAL A 14 0.64 -2.18 -26.08
N ILE A 15 1.00 -1.01 -25.56
CA ILE A 15 2.35 -0.75 -25.01
C ILE A 15 2.51 -1.38 -23.61
N TYR A 16 1.47 -1.31 -22.78
CA TYR A 16 1.45 -1.99 -21.47
C TYR A 16 1.37 -3.52 -21.59
N GLY A 17 0.92 -4.06 -22.74
CA GLY A 17 0.91 -5.49 -23.03
C GLY A 17 2.31 -6.12 -23.16
N ALA A 18 3.36 -5.33 -23.40
CA ALA A 18 4.74 -5.80 -23.47
C ALA A 18 5.44 -5.78 -22.11
N THR A 19 5.43 -4.64 -21.40
CA THR A 19 5.73 -4.47 -19.96
C THR A 19 5.61 -2.96 -19.60
N PRO A 20 5.23 -2.60 -18.37
CA PRO A 20 5.16 -1.20 -17.94
C PRO A 20 6.46 -0.40 -18.12
N ALA A 21 7.62 -1.07 -18.04
CA ALA A 21 8.93 -0.45 -18.19
C ALA A 21 9.19 0.08 -19.62
N VAL A 22 8.65 -0.59 -20.64
CA VAL A 22 8.80 -0.19 -22.05
C VAL A 22 8.04 1.11 -22.31
N GLY A 23 6.80 1.21 -21.81
CA GLY A 23 6.02 2.44 -21.92
C GLY A 23 6.66 3.64 -21.23
N VAL A 24 7.33 3.43 -20.09
CA VAL A 24 8.07 4.50 -19.41
C VAL A 24 9.30 4.93 -20.22
N ASN A 25 10.03 3.99 -20.82
CA ASN A 25 11.21 4.29 -21.64
C ASN A 25 10.84 5.10 -22.90
N GLU A 26 9.74 4.72 -23.56
CA GLU A 26 9.24 5.42 -24.75
C GLU A 26 8.74 6.84 -24.41
N ILE A 27 8.00 7.01 -23.30
CA ILE A 27 7.60 8.33 -22.79
C ILE A 27 8.84 9.19 -22.46
N ALA A 28 9.84 8.61 -21.79
CA ALA A 28 11.01 9.36 -21.34
C ALA A 28 11.91 9.81 -22.49
N THR A 29 12.09 8.97 -23.51
CA THR A 29 12.90 9.30 -24.69
C THR A 29 12.24 10.35 -25.57
N THR A 30 10.91 10.29 -25.72
CA THR A 30 10.14 11.23 -26.55
C THR A 30 9.91 12.59 -25.90
N LEU A 31 9.70 12.66 -24.58
CA LEU A 31 9.47 13.94 -23.88
C LEU A 31 10.75 14.63 -23.40
N VAL A 32 11.75 13.87 -22.94
CA VAL A 32 12.90 14.40 -22.18
C VAL A 32 14.24 14.15 -22.91
N GLY A 33 14.27 13.31 -23.94
CA GLY A 33 15.49 13.02 -24.70
C GLY A 33 16.53 12.19 -23.91
N PRO A 34 17.84 12.29 -24.22
CA PRO A 34 18.88 11.42 -23.65
C PRO A 34 18.99 11.44 -22.13
N ILE A 35 18.70 12.58 -21.49
CA ILE A 35 18.71 12.74 -20.03
C ILE A 35 17.55 11.96 -19.39
N GLY A 36 16.40 11.87 -20.08
CA GLY A 36 15.24 11.09 -19.64
C GLY A 36 15.53 9.60 -19.54
N LEU A 37 16.40 9.07 -20.40
CA LEU A 37 16.81 7.67 -20.38
C LEU A 37 17.58 7.33 -19.09
N VAL A 38 18.52 8.19 -18.68
CA VAL A 38 19.32 8.00 -17.46
C VAL A 38 18.41 8.05 -16.22
N LEU A 39 17.51 9.03 -16.15
CA LEU A 39 16.52 9.14 -15.07
C LEU A 39 15.60 7.92 -15.01
N THR A 40 15.21 7.37 -16.15
CA THR A 40 14.38 6.17 -16.24
C THR A 40 15.10 4.95 -15.68
N ILE A 41 16.39 4.76 -15.99
CA ILE A 41 17.17 3.65 -15.44
C ILE A 41 17.27 3.76 -13.91
N ILE A 42 17.55 4.96 -13.39
CA ILE A 42 17.63 5.18 -11.94
C ILE A 42 16.27 4.93 -11.27
N GLY A 43 15.20 5.49 -11.83
CA GLY A 43 13.86 5.42 -11.24
C GLY A 43 13.19 4.05 -11.36
N VAL A 44 13.32 3.38 -12.50
CA VAL A 44 12.62 2.12 -12.79
C VAL A 44 13.43 0.90 -12.37
N VAL A 45 14.76 0.95 -12.41
CA VAL A 45 15.62 -0.22 -12.13
C VAL A 45 16.28 -0.11 -10.76
N ILE A 46 17.01 0.98 -10.49
CA ILE A 46 17.84 1.07 -9.28
C ILE A 46 16.97 1.22 -8.02
N CYS A 47 15.98 2.13 -8.06
CA CYS A 47 15.16 2.42 -6.89
C CYS A 47 14.38 1.18 -6.37
N PRO A 48 13.69 0.40 -7.23
CA PRO A 48 13.00 -0.81 -6.76
C PRO A 48 13.94 -1.88 -6.21
N ILE A 49 15.18 -2.00 -6.73
CA ILE A 49 16.17 -2.94 -6.18
C ILE A 49 16.55 -2.53 -4.75
N THR A 50 16.85 -1.26 -4.52
CA THR A 50 17.22 -0.76 -3.19
C THR A 50 16.05 -0.84 -2.19
N THR A 51 14.84 -0.49 -2.62
CA THR A 51 13.64 -0.66 -1.80
C THR A 51 13.34 -2.13 -1.51
N GLY A 52 13.59 -3.02 -2.46
CA GLY A 52 13.46 -4.48 -2.30
C GLY A 52 14.41 -5.05 -1.25
N ASP A 53 15.70 -4.69 -1.30
CA ASP A 53 16.68 -5.11 -0.27
C ASP A 53 16.30 -4.59 1.12
N THR A 54 15.85 -3.33 1.18
CA THR A 54 15.32 -2.72 2.41
C THR A 54 14.11 -3.48 2.94
N ALA A 55 13.20 -3.92 2.06
CA ALA A 55 12.01 -4.68 2.42
C ALA A 55 12.36 -6.09 2.94
N LEU A 56 13.29 -6.82 2.31
CA LEU A 56 13.75 -8.13 2.79
C LEU A 56 14.40 -8.03 4.17
N ARG A 57 15.19 -6.98 4.39
CA ARG A 57 15.77 -6.69 5.70
C ARG A 57 14.69 -6.38 6.74
N ALA A 58 13.72 -5.53 6.41
CA ALA A 58 12.62 -5.19 7.31
C ALA A 58 11.79 -6.43 7.67
N ALA A 59 11.42 -7.25 6.69
CA ALA A 59 10.69 -8.50 6.89
C ALA A 59 11.42 -9.46 7.82
N ARG A 60 12.75 -9.62 7.64
CA ARG A 60 13.57 -10.45 8.55
C ARG A 60 13.49 -9.97 10.00
N ILE A 61 13.59 -8.66 10.22
CA ILE A 61 13.53 -8.07 11.56
C ILE A 61 12.14 -8.29 12.17
N THR A 62 11.07 -8.01 11.42
CA THR A 62 9.69 -8.23 11.88
C THR A 62 9.41 -9.69 12.25
N VAL A 63 9.87 -10.65 11.44
CA VAL A 63 9.72 -12.09 11.74
C VAL A 63 10.50 -12.46 12.98
N ALA A 64 11.75 -12.03 13.10
CA ALA A 64 12.55 -12.31 14.27
C ALA A 64 11.97 -11.73 15.56
N ASP A 65 11.42 -10.52 15.52
CA ASP A 65 10.76 -9.88 16.66
C ASP A 65 9.47 -10.63 17.04
N GLY A 66 8.68 -11.07 16.06
CA GLY A 66 7.47 -11.86 16.27
C GLY A 66 7.73 -13.23 16.92
N PHE A 67 8.81 -13.90 16.54
CA PHE A 67 9.21 -15.19 17.11
C PHE A 67 10.22 -15.09 18.26
N LYS A 68 10.57 -13.85 18.69
CA LYS A 68 11.60 -13.57 19.71
C LYS A 68 12.93 -14.32 19.46
N LEU A 69 13.36 -14.36 18.20
CA LEU A 69 14.60 -15.04 17.79
C LEU A 69 15.79 -14.09 17.88
N ASP A 70 16.84 -14.49 18.59
CA ASP A 70 18.07 -13.71 18.69
C ASP A 70 18.83 -13.65 17.35
N GLN A 71 18.96 -12.45 16.77
CA GLN A 71 19.67 -12.19 15.51
C GLN A 71 21.18 -11.87 15.68
N LYS A 72 21.77 -12.24 16.82
CA LYS A 72 23.18 -11.88 17.15
C LYS A 72 24.21 -12.53 16.23
N THR A 73 24.01 -13.80 15.85
CA THR A 73 24.99 -14.58 15.06
C THR A 73 24.61 -14.63 13.57
N PHE A 74 25.63 -14.63 12.70
CA PHE A 74 25.45 -14.70 11.24
C PHE A 74 24.61 -15.92 10.81
N MET A 75 24.80 -17.07 11.47
CA MET A 75 24.03 -18.29 11.20
C MET A 75 22.54 -18.18 11.59
N SER A 76 22.21 -17.42 12.63
CA SER A 76 20.80 -17.15 12.99
C SER A 76 20.12 -16.28 11.93
N ARG A 77 20.86 -15.31 11.37
CA ARG A 77 20.36 -14.45 10.29
C ARG A 77 20.07 -15.24 9.01
N LEU A 78 20.93 -16.19 8.65
CA LEU A 78 20.76 -17.01 7.46
C LEU A 78 19.54 -17.94 7.55
N LYS A 79 19.27 -18.50 8.74
CA LYS A 79 18.10 -19.37 8.99
C LYS A 79 16.76 -18.69 8.74
N ILE A 80 16.67 -17.37 8.96
CA ILE A 80 15.45 -16.59 8.70
C ILE A 80 15.47 -16.02 7.26
N ALA A 81 16.64 -15.59 6.79
CA ALA A 81 16.78 -15.01 5.45
C ALA A 81 16.53 -16.03 4.33
N LEU A 82 16.97 -17.28 4.49
CA LEU A 82 16.87 -18.30 3.43
C LEU A 82 15.41 -18.70 3.14
N PRO A 83 14.54 -18.96 4.14
CA PRO A 83 13.10 -19.12 3.91
C PRO A 83 12.44 -17.89 3.30
N LEU A 84 12.78 -16.68 3.78
CA LEU A 84 12.25 -15.43 3.21
C LEU A 84 12.64 -15.27 1.73
N PHE A 85 13.86 -15.65 1.37
CA PHE A 85 14.35 -15.60 0.00
C PHE A 85 13.64 -16.63 -0.88
N ILE A 86 13.40 -17.85 -0.39
CA ILE A 86 12.62 -18.87 -1.11
C ILE A 86 11.20 -18.38 -1.38
N ILE A 87 10.53 -17.79 -0.37
CA ILE A 87 9.19 -17.22 -0.55
C ILE A 87 9.22 -16.10 -1.58
N SER A 88 10.19 -15.18 -1.47
CA SER A 88 10.33 -14.05 -2.41
C SER A 88 10.62 -14.51 -3.84
N PHE A 89 11.42 -15.56 -4.00
CA PHE A 89 11.65 -16.19 -5.30
C PHE A 89 10.35 -16.82 -5.84
N GLY A 90 9.58 -17.49 -4.98
CA GLY A 90 8.25 -18.01 -5.32
C GLY A 90 7.27 -16.95 -5.80
N LEU A 91 7.32 -15.74 -5.23
CA LEU A 91 6.51 -14.61 -5.69
C LEU A 91 6.83 -14.21 -7.14
N THR A 92 8.03 -14.47 -7.65
CA THR A 92 8.40 -14.18 -9.06
C THR A 92 7.56 -14.96 -10.06
N PHE A 93 6.96 -16.10 -9.66
CA PHE A 93 6.07 -16.89 -10.53
C PHE A 93 4.62 -16.40 -10.54
N ILE A 94 4.27 -15.46 -9.66
CA ILE A 94 2.92 -14.88 -9.58
C ILE A 94 2.84 -13.69 -10.56
N ASP A 95 1.66 -13.49 -11.16
CA ASP A 95 1.41 -12.33 -12.02
C ASP A 95 1.71 -11.02 -11.25
N PHE A 96 2.61 -10.22 -11.82
CA PHE A 96 3.02 -8.94 -11.26
C PHE A 96 1.82 -8.00 -11.02
N SER A 97 0.80 -8.07 -11.86
CA SER A 97 -0.43 -7.30 -11.75
C SER A 97 -1.18 -7.63 -10.46
N LEU A 98 -1.21 -8.90 -10.08
CA LEU A 98 -1.83 -9.36 -8.84
C LEU A 98 -1.02 -8.86 -7.63
N ILE A 99 0.31 -9.05 -7.64
CA ILE A 99 1.20 -8.58 -6.57
C ILE A 99 1.04 -7.07 -6.35
N TRP A 100 1.07 -6.29 -7.43
CA TRP A 100 0.92 -4.84 -7.38
C TRP A 100 -0.42 -4.42 -6.78
N ARG A 101 -1.50 -5.13 -7.14
CA ARG A 101 -2.85 -4.87 -6.63
C ARG A 101 -2.93 -5.11 -5.12
N TYR A 102 -2.35 -6.20 -4.62
CA TYR A 102 -2.26 -6.47 -3.19
C TYR A 102 -1.34 -5.49 -2.45
N MET A 103 -0.22 -5.11 -3.07
CA MET A 103 0.71 -4.14 -2.49
C MET A 103 0.04 -2.78 -2.30
N ALA A 104 -0.65 -2.27 -3.33
CA ALA A 104 -1.37 -1.00 -3.26
C ALA A 104 -2.49 -1.04 -2.20
N TRP A 105 -3.24 -2.15 -2.14
CA TRP A 105 -4.28 -2.32 -1.12
C TRP A 105 -3.71 -2.38 0.31
N ALA A 106 -2.61 -3.12 0.52
CA ALA A 106 -1.96 -3.19 1.82
C ALA A 106 -1.44 -1.82 2.28
N GLN A 107 -0.86 -1.02 1.37
CA GLN A 107 -0.42 0.35 1.67
C GLN A 107 -1.60 1.24 2.06
N LEU A 108 -2.74 1.10 1.38
CA LEU A 108 -3.96 1.82 1.71
C LEU A 108 -4.45 1.47 3.13
N PHE A 109 -4.46 0.18 3.48
CA PHE A 109 -4.86 -0.26 4.82
C PHE A 109 -3.93 0.27 5.93
N ILE A 110 -2.61 0.23 5.69
CA ILE A 110 -1.62 0.79 6.63
C ILE A 110 -1.82 2.31 6.78
N ALA A 111 -2.07 3.02 5.68
CA ALA A 111 -2.35 4.45 5.71
C ALA A 111 -3.59 4.77 6.57
N VAL A 112 -4.66 3.97 6.45
CA VAL A 112 -5.86 4.11 7.29
C VAL A 112 -5.52 3.89 8.76
N ALA A 113 -4.77 2.84 9.11
CA ALA A 113 -4.40 2.56 10.49
C ALA A 113 -3.58 3.71 11.12
N VAL A 114 -2.61 4.24 10.38
CA VAL A 114 -1.77 5.37 10.83
C VAL A 114 -2.60 6.66 10.96
N LEU A 115 -3.47 6.97 10.00
CA LEU A 115 -4.32 8.15 10.06
C LEU A 115 -5.34 8.07 11.20
N LEU A 116 -5.88 6.89 11.50
CA LEU A 116 -6.76 6.69 12.66
C LEU A 116 -5.99 6.85 13.97
N ALA A 117 -4.77 6.31 14.08
CA ALA A 117 -3.92 6.54 15.24
C ALA A 117 -3.60 8.04 15.45
N ALA A 118 -3.26 8.75 14.37
CA ALA A 118 -3.05 10.19 14.41
C ALA A 118 -4.34 10.96 14.78
N THR A 119 -5.50 10.47 14.34
CA THR A 119 -6.81 11.03 14.70
C THR A 119 -7.08 10.89 16.20
N VAL A 120 -6.83 9.72 16.80
CA VAL A 120 -6.95 9.52 18.25
C VAL A 120 -6.06 10.51 19.00
N TYR A 121 -4.79 10.63 18.60
CA TYR A 121 -3.86 11.58 19.19
C TYR A 121 -4.34 13.03 19.11
N LEU A 122 -4.92 13.47 17.99
CA LEU A 122 -5.47 14.83 17.85
C LEU A 122 -6.74 15.04 18.70
N ILE A 123 -7.58 14.03 18.86
CA ILE A 123 -8.77 14.08 19.72
C ILE A 123 -8.37 14.25 21.18
N GLU A 124 -7.41 13.48 21.66
CA GLU A 124 -6.89 13.57 23.04
C GLU A 124 -6.28 14.94 23.33
N ASN A 125 -5.55 15.51 22.36
CA ASN A 125 -4.96 16.84 22.47
C ASN A 125 -5.95 17.99 22.18
N LYS A 126 -7.25 17.70 22.00
CA LYS A 126 -8.32 18.68 21.67
C LYS A 126 -8.00 19.56 20.44
N LYS A 127 -7.27 19.01 19.47
CA LYS A 127 -6.92 19.69 18.19
C LYS A 127 -7.89 19.29 17.08
N HIS A 128 -7.77 19.93 15.91
CA HIS A 128 -8.61 19.69 14.74
C HIS A 128 -8.38 18.30 14.13
N PHE A 129 -9.05 17.28 14.66
CA PHE A 129 -8.94 15.87 14.22
C PHE A 129 -9.51 15.59 12.82
N ILE A 130 -10.34 16.50 12.29
CA ILE A 130 -10.98 16.35 10.97
C ILE A 130 -9.94 16.22 9.85
N ILE A 131 -8.79 16.88 10.01
CA ILE A 131 -7.71 16.90 9.00
C ILE A 131 -7.15 15.50 8.74
N THR A 132 -7.04 14.65 9.77
CA THR A 132 -6.56 13.26 9.63
C THR A 132 -7.71 12.29 9.42
N PHE A 133 -8.89 12.57 9.98
CA PHE A 133 -10.04 11.69 9.93
C PHE A 133 -10.72 11.64 8.56
N ALA A 134 -10.90 12.80 7.91
CA ALA A 134 -11.51 12.86 6.58
C ALA A 134 -10.76 12.00 5.54
N PRO A 135 -9.43 12.13 5.35
CA PRO A 135 -8.70 11.26 4.44
C PRO A 135 -8.70 9.78 4.91
N ALA A 136 -8.71 9.51 6.22
CA ALA A 136 -8.79 8.14 6.73
C ALA A 136 -10.07 7.43 6.29
N ILE A 137 -11.21 8.11 6.34
CA ILE A 137 -12.51 7.56 5.92
C ILE A 137 -12.51 7.28 4.43
N VAL A 138 -12.03 8.21 3.60
CA VAL A 138 -11.99 8.03 2.15
C VAL A 138 -11.13 6.81 1.80
N CYS A 139 -9.95 6.70 2.39
CA CYS A 139 -9.08 5.54 2.21
C CYS A 139 -9.74 4.23 2.70
N LEU A 140 -10.51 4.29 3.79
CA LEU A 140 -11.23 3.12 4.32
C LEU A 140 -12.35 2.66 3.38
N VAL A 141 -13.14 3.58 2.80
CA VAL A 141 -14.17 3.24 1.80
C VAL A 141 -13.53 2.51 0.61
N ILE A 142 -12.42 3.04 0.09
CA ILE A 142 -11.72 2.46 -1.05
C ILE A 142 -11.15 1.07 -0.69
N ALA A 143 -10.58 0.91 0.50
CA ALA A 143 -10.02 -0.36 0.96
C ALA A 143 -11.11 -1.45 1.11
N ILE A 144 -12.30 -1.08 1.60
CA ILE A 144 -13.44 -1.99 1.76
C ILE A 144 -14.09 -2.28 0.39
N ALA A 145 -14.27 -1.26 -0.45
CA ALA A 145 -14.80 -1.46 -1.81
C ALA A 145 -13.93 -2.45 -2.60
N TYR A 146 -12.60 -2.33 -2.49
CA TYR A 146 -11.66 -3.23 -3.14
C TYR A 146 -11.84 -4.69 -2.73
N ILE A 147 -11.94 -5.00 -1.42
CA ILE A 147 -12.08 -6.39 -0.98
C ILE A 147 -13.44 -7.01 -1.38
N LEU A 148 -14.48 -6.18 -1.48
CA LEU A 148 -15.82 -6.61 -1.91
C LEU A 148 -15.87 -6.89 -3.42
N GLN A 149 -15.20 -6.06 -4.22
CA GLN A 149 -15.23 -6.12 -5.68
C GLN A 149 -14.16 -7.04 -6.29
N ALA A 150 -13.02 -7.22 -5.62
CA ALA A 150 -11.90 -7.95 -6.19
C ALA A 150 -12.29 -9.41 -6.56
N PRO A 151 -11.73 -9.95 -7.67
CA PRO A 151 -12.00 -11.32 -8.10
C PRO A 151 -11.56 -12.38 -7.08
N GLU A 152 -10.61 -12.03 -6.21
CA GLU A 152 -10.12 -12.87 -5.10
C GLU A 152 -10.92 -12.68 -3.80
N GLY A 153 -11.79 -11.67 -3.75
CA GLY A 153 -12.61 -11.33 -2.60
C GLY A 153 -14.01 -11.91 -2.74
N LEU A 154 -15.03 -11.07 -2.55
CA LEU A 154 -16.44 -11.50 -2.66
C LEU A 154 -17.02 -11.42 -4.07
N ARG A 155 -16.26 -10.90 -5.05
CA ARG A 155 -16.64 -10.81 -6.47
C ARG A 155 -18.01 -10.14 -6.69
N LEU A 156 -18.36 -9.19 -5.83
CA LEU A 156 -19.64 -8.51 -5.90
C LEU A 156 -19.67 -7.51 -7.06
N ASP A 157 -20.88 -7.27 -7.57
CA ASP A 157 -21.09 -6.23 -8.56
C ASP A 157 -20.58 -4.87 -8.04
N SER A 158 -20.01 -4.08 -8.93
CA SER A 158 -19.35 -2.81 -8.60
C SER A 158 -20.29 -1.84 -7.89
N PHE A 159 -21.58 -1.85 -8.24
CA PHE A 159 -22.56 -0.98 -7.60
C PHE A 159 -22.87 -1.44 -6.17
N VAL A 160 -23.09 -2.74 -5.98
CA VAL A 160 -23.40 -3.34 -4.68
C VAL A 160 -22.20 -3.24 -3.72
N ALA A 161 -20.99 -3.52 -4.22
CA ALA A 161 -19.75 -3.42 -3.44
C ALA A 161 -19.51 -2.00 -2.92
N ASN A 162 -19.70 -0.98 -3.77
CA ASN A 162 -19.52 0.42 -3.38
C ASN A 162 -20.60 0.89 -2.38
N LEU A 163 -21.84 0.44 -2.53
CA LEU A 163 -22.89 0.80 -1.60
C LEU A 163 -22.62 0.21 -0.20
N ILE A 164 -22.26 -1.06 -0.15
CA ILE A 164 -21.93 -1.75 1.10
C ILE A 164 -20.70 -1.14 1.76
N SER A 165 -19.65 -0.81 0.99
CA SER A 165 -18.44 -0.20 1.55
C SER A 165 -18.72 1.13 2.22
N VAL A 166 -19.52 1.99 1.58
CA VAL A 166 -19.94 3.29 2.16
C VAL A 166 -20.73 3.08 3.45
N ILE A 167 -21.67 2.13 3.49
CA ILE A 167 -22.47 1.85 4.69
C ILE A 167 -21.57 1.35 5.84
N ILE A 168 -20.71 0.38 5.57
CA ILE A 168 -19.79 -0.16 6.58
C ILE A 168 -18.86 0.93 7.11
N THR A 169 -18.28 1.73 6.22
CA THR A 169 -17.41 2.84 6.63
C THR A 169 -18.18 3.88 7.43
N ALA A 170 -19.41 4.25 7.05
CA ALA A 170 -20.22 5.19 7.82
C ALA A 170 -20.49 4.68 9.24
N ILE A 171 -20.87 3.40 9.39
CA ILE A 171 -21.08 2.77 10.70
C ILE A 171 -19.78 2.80 11.52
N PHE A 172 -18.66 2.44 10.91
CA PHE A 172 -17.35 2.45 11.56
C PHE A 172 -16.95 3.87 12.01
N SER A 173 -17.12 4.88 11.15
CA SER A 173 -16.81 6.28 11.45
C SER A 173 -17.65 6.81 12.60
N VAL A 174 -18.95 6.50 12.62
CA VAL A 174 -19.85 6.89 13.71
C VAL A 174 -19.41 6.22 15.02
N TYR A 175 -19.18 4.91 15.00
CA TYR A 175 -18.68 4.17 16.16
C TYR A 175 -17.35 4.74 16.69
N PHE A 176 -16.41 5.03 15.79
CA PHE A 176 -15.11 5.59 16.13
C PHE A 176 -15.24 6.95 16.82
N ILE A 177 -16.03 7.88 16.27
CA ILE A 177 -16.27 9.19 16.90
C ILE A 177 -16.93 9.01 18.27
N PHE A 178 -17.95 8.15 18.41
CA PHE A 178 -18.61 7.96 19.70
C PHE A 178 -17.70 7.37 20.78
N LYS A 179 -16.78 6.48 20.39
CA LYS A 179 -15.83 5.86 21.31
C LYS A 179 -14.77 6.85 21.79
N TYR A 180 -14.17 7.60 20.87
CA TYR A 180 -13.01 8.45 21.17
C TYR A 180 -13.38 9.90 21.54
N ARG A 181 -14.60 10.38 21.25
CA ARG A 181 -15.07 11.71 21.67
C ARG A 181 -15.60 11.74 23.11
N LYS A 182 -15.86 10.59 23.74
CA LYS A 182 -16.05 10.55 25.19
C LYS A 182 -14.69 10.84 25.84
N PRO A 183 -14.57 11.87 26.71
CA PRO A 183 -13.29 12.14 27.35
C PRO A 183 -12.88 10.91 28.14
N SER A 184 -11.74 10.32 27.78
CA SER A 184 -11.08 9.29 28.59
C SER A 184 -10.87 9.92 29.97
N LYS A 185 -11.55 9.38 30.98
CA LYS A 185 -11.48 9.82 32.37
C LYS A 185 -10.15 9.46 33.04
N ASP A 186 -9.23 8.83 32.30
CA ASP A 186 -8.10 8.06 32.83
C ASP A 186 -6.72 8.67 32.53
N LEU A 187 -6.61 10.00 32.45
CA LEU A 187 -5.30 10.69 32.39
C LEU A 187 -5.09 11.70 33.54
N ASN A 188 -5.82 11.55 34.64
CA ASN A 188 -5.61 12.34 35.87
C ASN A 188 -4.97 11.53 37.02
N GLU A 189 -4.44 10.33 36.77
CA GLU A 189 -3.78 9.49 37.79
C GLU A 189 -2.42 8.93 37.33
N ALA A 190 -1.58 9.75 36.69
CA ALA A 190 -0.17 9.44 36.50
C ALA A 190 0.70 10.66 36.85
#